data_AF-A0A7I4XV18-F1
#
_entry.id   AF-A0A7I4XV18-F1
#
_cell.length_a   1.000
_cell.length_b   1.000
_cell.length_c   1.000
_cell.angle_alpha   90.00
_cell.angle_beta   90.00
_cell.angle_gamma   90.00
#
_symmetry.space_group_name_H-M   'P 1'
#
loop_
_entity.id
_entity.type
_entity.pdbx_description
1 polymer ?
#
loop_
_entity_poly.entity_id
_entity_poly.type
_entity_poly.pdbx_seq_one_letter_code
_entity_poly.pdbx_strand_id
1 'polypeptide(L)'
;MVQAVQVIKKLLDDYQKSTPSRLKIIDAYMVYILLTGIAQFVYCLLVGTFPFNSFLSGFISTVTSFVLASCLRTQVNEENKSEFSHISPERAFADFIFAHVVLHLVVANFLETLFLVILFIYFSNFTRLLLLFRTYCF
;
A
#
# COMPACT_ATOMS: atom_id res chain seq x y z
N MET A 1 6.49 28.73 15.36
CA MET A 1 5.32 27.91 14.95
C MET A 1 4.66 28.38 13.65
N VAL A 2 4.51 29.69 13.39
CA VAL A 2 3.87 30.22 12.16
C VAL A 2 4.55 29.77 10.86
N GLN A 3 5.88 29.70 10.83
CA GLN A 3 6.62 29.28 9.62
C GLN A 3 6.38 27.81 9.24
N ALA A 4 6.31 26.90 10.21
CA ALA A 4 6.07 25.47 9.94
C ALA A 4 4.68 25.23 9.31
N VAL A 5 3.66 25.92 9.81
CA VAL A 5 2.29 25.85 9.25
C VAL A 5 2.26 26.34 7.81
N GLN A 6 3.02 27.40 7.50
CA GLN A 6 3.09 27.99 6.17
C GLN A 6 3.81 27.06 5.18
N VAL A 7 4.89 26.40 5.62
CA VAL A 7 5.61 25.38 4.83
C VAL A 7 4.70 24.18 4.56
N ILE A 8 4.01 23.65 5.57
CA ILE A 8 3.11 22.50 5.41
C ILE A 8 1.98 22.83 4.42
N LYS A 9 1.35 24.01 4.55
CA LYS A 9 0.31 24.46 3.61
C LYS A 9 0.84 24.55 2.18
N LYS A 10 2.01 25.16 1.99
CA LYS A 10 2.64 25.27 0.68
C LYS A 10 2.94 23.90 0.07
N LEU A 11 3.49 22.98 0.85
CA LEU A 11 3.77 21.61 0.40
C LEU A 11 2.50 20.86 0.00
N LEU A 12 1.41 21.01 0.76
CA LEU A 12 0.12 20.40 0.43
C LEU A 12 -0.50 21.01 -0.83
N ASP A 13 -0.47 22.33 -0.97
CA ASP A 13 -0.99 23.04 -2.15
C ASP A 13 -0.20 22.66 -3.42
N ASP A 14 1.13 22.60 -3.31
CA ASP A 14 2.00 22.21 -4.42
C ASP A 14 1.77 20.74 -4.80
N TYR A 15 1.67 19.83 -3.82
CA TYR A 15 1.35 18.41 -4.06
C TYR A 15 -0.01 18.24 -4.77
N GLN A 16 -1.03 18.98 -4.34
CA GLN A 16 -2.35 18.89 -4.96
C GLN A 16 -2.34 19.35 -6.42
N LYS A 17 -1.50 20.33 -6.78
CA LYS A 17 -1.41 20.86 -8.15
C LYS A 17 -0.51 20.02 -9.06
N SER A 18 0.62 19.53 -8.55
CA SER A 18 1.62 18.82 -9.36
C SER A 18 1.30 17.33 -9.55
N THR A 19 0.62 16.70 -8.60
CA THR A 19 0.43 15.25 -8.62
C THR A 19 -0.87 14.85 -9.35
N PRO A 20 -0.80 14.02 -10.40
CA PRO A 20 -1.98 13.53 -11.12
C PRO A 20 -2.84 12.61 -10.24
N SER A 21 -4.14 12.54 -10.53
CA SER A 21 -5.11 11.78 -9.73
C SER A 21 -4.76 10.30 -9.58
N ARG A 22 -4.13 9.69 -10.59
CA ARG A 22 -3.67 8.29 -10.55
C ARG A 22 -2.64 8.05 -9.45
N LEU A 23 -1.67 8.94 -9.31
CA LEU A 23 -0.64 8.89 -8.26
C LEU A 23 -1.24 9.14 -6.87
N LYS A 24 -2.23 10.04 -6.75
CA LYS A 24 -2.94 10.28 -5.48
C LYS A 24 -3.67 9.04 -4.94
N ILE A 25 -4.20 8.17 -5.82
CA ILE A 25 -4.84 6.92 -5.42
C ILE A 25 -3.80 5.93 -4.87
N ILE A 26 -2.63 5.83 -5.51
CA ILE A 26 -1.51 5.01 -5.01
C ILE A 26 -1.08 5.53 -3.62
N ASP A 27 -0.99 6.85 -3.45
CA ASP A 27 -0.58 7.46 -2.19
C ASP A 27 -1.60 7.25 -1.07
N ALA A 28 -2.90 7.36 -1.38
CA ALA A 28 -3.96 7.06 -0.43
C ALA A 28 -3.91 5.59 0.03
N TYR A 29 -3.59 4.67 -0.89
CA TYR A 29 -3.37 3.26 -0.55
C TYR A 29 -2.16 3.06 0.37
N MET A 30 -1.03 3.69 0.05
CA MET A 30 0.18 3.63 0.88
C MET A 30 -0.09 4.10 2.31
N VAL A 31 -0.84 5.21 2.46
CA VAL A 31 -1.24 5.73 3.77
C VAL A 31 -2.15 4.74 4.51
N TYR A 32 -3.15 4.18 3.83
CA TYR A 32 -4.04 3.17 4.43
C TYR A 32 -3.28 1.95 4.97
N ILE A 33 -2.34 1.42 4.19
CA ILE A 33 -1.52 0.27 4.61
C ILE A 33 -0.63 0.64 5.80
N LEU A 34 0.02 1.81 5.75
CA LEU A 34 0.87 2.29 6.82
C LEU A 34 0.10 2.38 8.15
N LEU A 35 -1.09 2.99 8.11
CA LEU A 35 -1.97 3.08 9.28
C LEU A 35 -2.39 1.70 9.79
N THR A 36 -2.65 0.76 8.88
CA THR A 36 -2.99 -0.62 9.24
C THR A 36 -1.81 -1.33 9.92
N GLY A 37 -0.58 -1.20 9.41
CA GLY A 37 0.63 -1.75 10.02
C GLY A 37 0.92 -1.16 11.40
N ILE A 38 0.72 0.15 11.57
CA ILE A 38 0.82 0.83 12.88
C ILE A 38 -0.22 0.26 13.84
N ALA A 39 -1.48 0.12 13.41
CA ALA A 39 -2.55 -0.42 14.25
C ALA A 39 -2.25 -1.87 14.69
N GLN A 40 -1.75 -2.71 13.78
CA GLN A 40 -1.31 -4.08 14.10
C GLN A 40 -0.18 -4.10 15.12
N PHE A 41 0.81 -3.21 14.95
CA PHE A 41 1.94 -3.09 15.87
C PHE A 41 1.49 -2.64 17.26
N VAL A 42 0.62 -1.61 17.34
CA VAL A 42 0.04 -1.14 18.61
C VAL A 42 -0.79 -2.24 19.28
N TYR A 43 -1.58 -2.99 18.53
CA TYR A 43 -2.34 -4.13 19.06
C TYR A 43 -1.41 -5.18 19.68
N CYS A 44 -0.30 -5.52 19.01
CA CYS A 44 0.70 -6.45 19.51
C CYS A 44 1.35 -5.97 20.81
N LEU A 45 1.61 -4.66 20.94
CA LEU A 45 2.14 -4.08 22.18
C LEU A 45 1.13 -4.14 23.35
N LEU A 46 -0.17 -3.99 23.08
CA LEU A 46 -1.21 -3.94 24.10
C LEU A 46 -1.69 -5.33 24.56
N VAL A 47 -1.87 -6.26 23.62
CA VAL A 47 -2.48 -7.58 23.86
C VAL A 47 -1.42 -8.69 23.98
N GLY A 48 -0.20 -8.44 23.49
CA GLY A 48 0.89 -9.39 23.47
C GLY A 48 1.07 -10.10 22.13
N THR A 49 2.09 -10.96 22.06
CA THR A 49 2.62 -11.51 20.81
C THR A 49 2.08 -12.91 20.47
N PHE A 50 1.13 -13.45 21.22
CA PHE A 50 0.58 -14.79 20.95
C PHE A 50 -0.72 -14.70 20.11
N PRO A 51 -0.82 -15.37 18.95
CA PRO A 51 0.18 -16.17 18.23
C PRO A 51 1.15 -15.34 17.36
N PHE A 52 2.46 -15.59 17.52
CA PHE A 52 3.51 -14.76 16.90
C PHE A 52 3.55 -14.88 15.37
N ASN A 53 3.30 -16.08 14.83
CA ASN A 53 3.31 -16.32 13.38
C ASN A 53 2.20 -15.55 12.66
N SER A 54 1.02 -15.42 13.28
CA SER A 54 -0.10 -14.65 12.70
C SER A 54 0.16 -13.14 12.76
N PHE A 55 0.76 -12.64 13.83
CA PHE A 55 1.20 -11.24 13.88
C PHE A 55 2.28 -10.97 12.83
N LEU A 56 3.31 -11.81 12.76
CA LEU A 56 4.42 -11.64 11.85
C LEU A 56 3.97 -11.68 10.39
N SER A 57 3.14 -12.64 10.01
CA SER A 57 2.59 -12.74 8.65
C SER A 57 1.71 -11.54 8.28
N GLY A 58 0.84 -11.09 9.20
CA GLY A 58 0.03 -9.90 9.02
C GLY A 58 0.87 -8.63 8.87
N PHE A 59 1.87 -8.45 9.73
CA PHE A 59 2.75 -7.28 9.71
C PHE A 59 3.63 -7.25 8.46
N ILE A 60 4.28 -8.36 8.09
CA ILE A 60 5.09 -8.47 6.87
C ILE A 60 4.21 -8.20 5.64
N SER A 61 2.97 -8.68 5.61
CA SER A 61 2.03 -8.39 4.52
C SER A 61 1.83 -6.88 4.32
N THR A 62 1.67 -6.11 5.40
CA THR A 62 1.54 -4.64 5.30
C THR A 62 2.82 -3.98 4.80
N VAL A 63 3.98 -4.38 5.33
CA VAL A 63 5.28 -3.83 4.91
C VAL A 63 5.56 -4.12 3.44
N THR A 64 5.38 -5.37 2.99
CA THR A 64 5.61 -5.74 1.58
C THR A 64 4.61 -5.05 0.67
N SER A 65 3.33 -4.94 1.05
CA SER A 65 2.33 -4.22 0.25
C SER A 65 2.68 -2.74 0.08
N PHE A 66 3.23 -2.10 1.12
CA PHE A 66 3.72 -0.71 1.04
C PHE A 66 4.90 -0.58 0.07
N VAL A 67 5.87 -1.51 0.14
CA VAL A 67 7.02 -1.52 -0.77
C VAL A 67 6.56 -1.74 -2.21
N LEU A 68 5.65 -2.69 -2.47
CA LEU A 68 5.08 -2.93 -3.80
C LEU A 68 4.36 -1.69 -4.35
N ALA A 69 3.59 -0.98 -3.51
CA ALA A 69 2.92 0.25 -3.89
C ALA A 69 3.92 1.38 -4.22
N SER A 70 5.00 1.50 -3.44
CA SER A 70 6.07 2.46 -3.71
C SER A 70 6.78 2.15 -5.03
N CYS A 71 7.02 0.88 -5.34
CA CYS A 71 7.58 0.46 -6.64
C CYS A 71 6.65 0.82 -7.79
N LEU A 72 5.35 0.55 -7.65
CA LEU A 72 4.34 0.92 -8.65
C LEU A 72 4.31 2.44 -8.87
N ARG A 73 4.32 3.23 -7.79
CA ARG A 73 4.37 4.70 -7.83
C ARG A 73 5.54 5.20 -8.68
N THR A 74 6.73 4.67 -8.45
CA THR A 74 7.93 5.08 -9.18
C THR A 74 7.86 4.69 -10.67
N GLN A 75 7.32 3.51 -10.99
CA GLN A 75 7.20 3.03 -12.37
C GLN A 75 6.12 3.76 -13.17
N VAL A 76 5.04 4.22 -12.54
CA VAL A 76 3.94 4.94 -13.21
C VAL A 76 4.10 6.46 -13.21
N ASN A 77 5.12 7.00 -12.52
CA ASN A 77 5.39 8.43 -12.52
C ASN A 77 5.98 8.87 -13.87
N GLU A 78 5.36 9.87 -14.51
CA GLU A 78 5.78 10.35 -15.83
C GLU A 78 7.17 11.00 -15.80
N GLU A 79 7.56 11.59 -14.67
CA GLU A 79 8.90 12.17 -14.49
C GLU A 79 10.01 11.10 -14.54
N ASN A 80 9.68 9.85 -14.20
CA ASN A 80 10.61 8.72 -14.20
C ASN A 80 10.55 7.91 -15.51
N LYS A 81 9.77 8.36 -16.51
CA LYS A 81 9.54 7.62 -17.75
C LYS A 81 10.80 7.38 -18.59
N SER A 82 11.83 8.22 -18.46
CA SER A 82 13.13 8.00 -19.13
C SER A 82 13.82 6.73 -18.64
N GLU A 83 13.77 6.46 -17.33
CA GLU A 83 14.36 5.30 -16.68
C GLU A 83 13.55 4.02 -16.93
N PHE A 84 12.21 4.15 -17.05
CA PHE A 84 11.29 3.02 -17.23
C PHE A 84 10.65 2.96 -18.62
N SER A 85 11.33 3.49 -19.64
CA SER A 85 10.79 3.60 -21.02
C SER A 85 10.38 2.27 -21.67
N HIS A 86 10.91 1.15 -21.16
CA HIS A 86 10.58 -0.21 -21.61
C HIS A 86 9.41 -0.86 -20.83
N ILE A 87 8.91 -0.22 -19.77
CA ILE A 87 7.84 -0.72 -18.91
C ILE A 87 6.59 0.13 -19.16
N SER A 88 5.56 -0.49 -19.71
CA SER A 88 4.27 0.18 -19.85
C SER A 88 3.53 0.22 -18.50
N PRO A 89 2.69 1.23 -18.22
CA PRO A 89 1.90 1.29 -16.99
C PRO A 89 1.02 0.05 -16.76
N GLU A 90 0.54 -0.59 -17.84
CA GLU A 90 -0.22 -1.84 -17.81
C GLU A 90 0.64 -2.99 -17.29
N ARG A 91 1.90 -3.07 -17.75
CA ARG A 91 2.86 -4.09 -17.31
C ARG A 91 3.23 -3.89 -15.85
N ALA A 92 3.57 -2.66 -15.45
CA ALA A 92 3.87 -2.33 -14.06
C ALA A 92 2.71 -2.71 -13.12
N PHE A 93 1.47 -2.46 -13.56
CA PHE A 93 0.28 -2.87 -12.81
C PHE A 93 0.11 -4.39 -12.77
N ALA A 94 0.32 -5.10 -13.89
CA ALA A 94 0.27 -6.56 -13.92
C ALA A 94 1.29 -7.20 -12.97
N ASP A 95 2.54 -6.71 -12.97
CA ASP A 95 3.61 -7.15 -12.08
C ASP A 95 3.26 -6.89 -10.60
N PHE A 96 2.65 -5.74 -10.31
CA PHE A 96 2.13 -5.41 -8.99
C PHE A 96 1.04 -6.39 -8.52
N ILE A 97 0.07 -6.71 -9.36
CA ILE A 97 -0.99 -7.69 -9.04
C ILE A 97 -0.40 -9.08 -8.83
N PHE A 98 0.48 -9.51 -9.72
CA PHE A 98 1.13 -10.81 -9.61
C PHE A 98 1.91 -10.94 -8.29
N ALA A 99 2.74 -9.94 -7.96
CA ALA A 99 3.47 -9.89 -6.69
C ALA A 99 2.51 -9.92 -5.48
N HIS A 100 1.39 -9.21 -5.55
CA HIS A 100 0.38 -9.22 -4.50
C HIS A 100 -0.28 -10.58 -4.32
N VAL A 101 -0.60 -11.31 -5.41
CA VAL A 101 -1.16 -12.67 -5.34
C VAL A 101 -0.18 -13.62 -4.66
N VAL A 102 1.09 -13.58 -5.06
CA VAL A 102 2.14 -14.39 -4.44
C VAL A 102 2.31 -14.05 -2.96
N LEU A 103 2.33 -12.76 -2.62
CA LEU A 103 2.40 -12.30 -1.22
C LEU A 103 1.24 -12.86 -0.39
N HIS A 104 0.01 -12.76 -0.89
CA HIS A 104 -1.16 -13.27 -0.17
C HIS A 104 -1.14 -14.80 -0.02
N LEU A 105 -0.63 -15.52 -1.02
CA LEU A 105 -0.46 -16.97 -0.93
C LEU A 105 0.54 -17.35 0.17
N VAL A 106 1.68 -16.67 0.24
CA VAL A 106 2.70 -16.89 1.28
C VAL A 106 2.14 -16.57 2.67
N VAL A 107 1.42 -15.45 2.80
CA VAL A 107 0.79 -15.03 4.06
C VAL A 107 -0.28 -16.02 4.49
N ALA A 108 -1.14 -16.49 3.58
CA ALA A 108 -2.16 -17.49 3.87
C ALA A 108 -1.57 -18.83 4.32
N ASN A 109 -0.43 -19.25 3.74
CA ASN A 109 0.28 -20.46 4.15
C ASN A 109 0.93 -20.34 5.55
N PHE A 110 1.28 -19.13 5.97
CA PHE A 110 1.91 -18.87 7.27
C PHE A 110 0.89 -18.56 8.39
N LEU A 111 -0.40 -18.46 8.06
CA LEU A 111 -1.47 -18.17 8.99
C LEU A 111 -2.01 -19.45 9.63
N GLU A 112 -1.79 -19.59 10.94
CA GLU A 112 -2.55 -20.48 11.80
C GLU A 112 -4.00 -19.95 11.91
N THR A 113 -5.00 -20.81 11.70
CA THR A 113 -6.44 -20.56 11.39
C THR A 113 -7.23 -19.57 12.27
N LEU A 114 -6.65 -18.94 13.29
CA LEU A 114 -7.39 -18.13 14.29
C LEU A 114 -7.38 -16.60 14.06
N PHE A 115 -6.76 -16.06 13.00
CA PHE A 115 -6.71 -14.60 12.75
C PHE A 115 -7.40 -14.16 11.44
N LEU A 116 -8.59 -14.71 11.19
CA LEU A 116 -9.37 -14.48 9.96
C LEU A 116 -9.84 -13.02 9.77
N VAL A 117 -9.97 -12.23 10.85
CA VAL A 117 -10.56 -10.88 10.81
C VAL A 117 -9.64 -9.83 10.16
N ILE A 118 -8.33 -9.88 10.42
CA ILE A 118 -7.37 -8.95 9.79
C ILE A 118 -7.27 -9.23 8.30
N LEU A 119 -7.17 -10.51 7.90
CA LEU A 119 -7.10 -10.87 6.49
C LEU A 119 -8.40 -10.53 5.75
N PHE A 120 -9.57 -10.65 6.38
CA PHE A 120 -10.86 -10.30 5.76
C PHE A 120 -11.00 -8.79 5.51
N ILE A 121 -10.57 -7.94 6.46
CA ILE A 121 -10.54 -6.47 6.28
C ILE A 121 -9.51 -6.10 5.21
N TYR A 122 -8.34 -6.74 5.20
CA TYR A 122 -7.28 -6.45 4.25
C TYR A 122 -7.66 -6.88 2.82
N PHE A 123 -8.19 -8.10 2.65
CA PHE A 123 -8.60 -8.66 1.37
C PHE A 123 -9.84 -7.96 0.79
N SER A 124 -10.82 -7.61 1.63
CA SER A 124 -12.01 -6.86 1.21
C SER A 124 -11.64 -5.45 0.72
N ASN A 125 -10.73 -4.76 1.43
CA ASN A 125 -10.28 -3.42 1.03
C ASN A 125 -9.29 -3.44 -0.15
N PHE A 126 -8.42 -4.46 -0.26
CA PHE A 126 -7.56 -4.65 -1.42
C PHE A 126 -8.38 -4.85 -2.70
N THR A 127 -9.44 -5.66 -2.64
CA THR A 127 -10.33 -5.88 -3.79
C THR A 127 -11.09 -4.61 -4.19
N ARG A 128 -11.55 -3.81 -3.21
CA ARG A 128 -12.17 -2.49 -3.47
C ARG A 128 -11.19 -1.49 -4.07
N LEU A 129 -9.92 -1.53 -3.66
CA LEU A 129 -8.89 -0.66 -4.20
C LEU A 129 -8.45 -1.08 -5.61
N LEU A 130 -8.36 -2.37 -5.90
CA LEU A 130 -8.16 -2.89 -7.26
C LEU A 130 -9.27 -2.44 -8.20
N LEU A 131 -10.52 -2.45 -7.73
CA LEU A 131 -11.66 -1.92 -8.45
C LEU A 131 -11.54 -0.41 -8.68
N LEU A 132 -11.09 0.36 -7.69
CA LEU A 132 -10.79 1.79 -7.87
C LEU A 132 -9.65 2.02 -8.89
N PHE A 133 -8.55 1.26 -8.83
CA PHE A 133 -7.48 1.36 -9.82
C PHE A 133 -7.99 1.04 -11.23
N ARG A 134 -8.78 -0.01 -11.39
CA ARG A 134 -9.36 -0.37 -12.69
C ARG A 134 -10.36 0.65 -13.22
N THR A 135 -11.03 1.42 -12.34
CA THR A 135 -12.03 2.42 -12.75
C THR A 135 -11.42 3.79 -13.06
N TYR A 136 -10.23 4.10 -12.52
CA TYR A 136 -9.60 5.42 -12.62
C TYR A 136 -8.25 5.44 -13.37
N CYS A 137 -7.59 4.30 -13.57
CA CYS A 137 -6.36 4.19 -14.36
C CYS A 137 -6.57 3.65 -15.78
N PHE A 138 -7.74 3.06 -16.09
CA PHE A 138 -8.07 2.43 -17.36
C PHE A 138 -9.50 2.75 -17.80
#